data_AF-A0A3T0E6F0-F1
#
_entry.id   AF-A0A3T0E6F0-F1
#
_cell.length_a   1.000
_cell.length_b   1.000
_cell.length_c   1.000
_cell.angle_alpha   90.00
_cell.angle_beta   90.00
_cell.angle_gamma   90.00
#
_symmetry.space_group_name_H-M   'P 1'
#
loop_
_entity.id
_entity.type
_entity.pdbx_description
1 polymer ?
#
loop_
_entity_poly.entity_id
_entity_poly.type
_entity_poly.pdbx_seq_one_letter_code
_entity_poly.pdbx_strand_id
1 'polypeptide(L)'
;MFNAQPIKPLNNSPDAAKFFADMSIPTGRKVLLGDASKLPAKALNYVNRAHDSIKYGIEKVAALHQDETRTEVSKHVVAQKIAHDVAREVEKSQAGLLALQDEFFNEGVKLIDEAFTLNEKRTAIHADIRGYIRELSTKEDGLARIREIAGKDLEAAAVLYNTPHYLLGLAEDTYGSISGDLIKKHCPEGAGCIAQSIDVGKAAAKYPKAISAVHRSFYNSALADKGNSRVEH
;
A
#
# COMPACT_ATOMS: atom_id res chain seq x y z
N MET A 1 -34.43 7.10 -19.24
CA MET A 1 -33.66 6.47 -18.15
C MET A 1 -33.86 4.96 -18.28
N PHE A 2 -32.86 4.22 -18.77
CA PHE A 2 -32.93 2.77 -18.77
C PHE A 2 -32.71 2.28 -17.34
N ASN A 3 -33.70 1.62 -16.76
CA ASN A 3 -33.54 0.85 -15.53
C ASN A 3 -32.56 -0.28 -15.84
N ALA A 4 -31.27 -0.07 -15.56
CA ALA A 4 -30.31 -1.16 -15.54
C ALA A 4 -30.80 -2.18 -14.51
N GLN A 5 -31.07 -3.42 -14.94
CA GLN A 5 -31.42 -4.48 -14.02
C GLN A 5 -30.33 -4.57 -12.94
N PRO A 6 -30.68 -4.78 -11.66
CA PRO A 6 -29.70 -4.91 -10.60
C PRO A 6 -28.77 -6.08 -10.95
N ILE A 7 -27.46 -5.83 -10.92
CA ILE A 7 -26.43 -6.84 -11.16
C ILE A 7 -26.59 -7.90 -10.05
N LYS A 8 -26.98 -9.12 -10.45
CA LYS A 8 -27.20 -10.23 -9.53
C LYS A 8 -25.99 -11.16 -9.49
N PRO A 9 -25.53 -11.57 -8.30
CA PRO A 9 -24.53 -12.62 -8.19
C PRO A 9 -25.12 -13.98 -8.55
N LEU A 10 -24.26 -14.95 -8.86
CA LEU A 10 -24.65 -16.36 -8.88
C LEU A 10 -24.75 -16.95 -7.47
N ASN A 11 -23.87 -16.54 -6.55
CA ASN A 11 -24.00 -16.87 -5.14
C ASN A 11 -25.01 -15.92 -4.48
N ASN A 12 -26.19 -16.41 -4.11
CA ASN A 12 -27.26 -15.59 -3.54
C ASN A 12 -27.10 -15.24 -2.04
N SER A 13 -25.92 -15.44 -1.45
CA SER A 13 -25.67 -14.98 -0.08
C SER A 13 -25.79 -13.45 0.03
N PRO A 14 -26.26 -12.91 1.17
CA PRO A 14 -26.34 -11.46 1.38
C PRO A 14 -25.00 -10.74 1.15
N ASP A 15 -23.89 -11.38 1.57
CA ASP A 15 -22.54 -10.85 1.40
C ASP A 15 -22.13 -10.76 -0.08
N ALA A 16 -22.46 -11.78 -0.87
CA ALA A 16 -22.18 -11.78 -2.30
C ALA A 16 -23.01 -10.72 -3.04
N ALA A 17 -24.29 -10.56 -2.68
CA ALA A 17 -25.14 -9.51 -3.24
C ALA A 17 -24.61 -8.11 -2.93
N LYS A 18 -24.19 -7.89 -1.67
CA LYS A 18 -23.57 -6.63 -1.24
C LYS A 18 -22.25 -6.38 -1.99
N PHE A 19 -21.40 -7.40 -2.10
CA PHE A 19 -20.14 -7.30 -2.84
C PHE A 19 -20.37 -6.89 -4.31
N PHE A 20 -21.34 -7.53 -4.98
CA PHE A 20 -21.66 -7.20 -6.37
C PHE A 20 -22.21 -5.78 -6.52
N ALA A 21 -23.10 -5.35 -5.63
CA ALA A 21 -23.60 -3.99 -5.61
C ALA A 21 -22.46 -2.97 -5.42
N ASP A 22 -21.62 -3.16 -4.40
CA ASP A 22 -20.51 -2.26 -4.09
C ASP A 22 -19.47 -2.22 -5.23
N MET A 23 -19.08 -3.38 -5.76
CA MET A 23 -18.02 -3.47 -6.77
C MET A 23 -18.46 -3.09 -8.19
N SER A 24 -19.77 -3.06 -8.45
CA SER A 24 -20.30 -2.60 -9.74
C SER A 24 -20.04 -1.10 -9.98
N ILE A 25 -20.00 -0.30 -8.91
CA ILE A 25 -19.80 1.14 -8.99
C ILE A 25 -18.35 1.55 -8.72
N PRO A 26 -17.85 2.63 -9.36
CA PRO A 26 -16.48 3.11 -9.14
C PRO A 26 -16.17 3.42 -7.68
N THR A 27 -17.11 4.01 -6.93
CA THR A 27 -16.90 4.41 -5.54
C THR A 27 -16.64 3.21 -4.63
N GLY A 28 -17.37 2.11 -4.78
CA GLY A 28 -17.15 0.92 -3.97
C GLY A 28 -15.81 0.27 -4.28
N ARG A 29 -15.41 0.20 -5.57
CA ARG A 29 -14.06 -0.25 -5.95
C ARG A 29 -12.98 0.60 -5.31
N LYS A 30 -13.10 1.93 -5.32
CA LYS A 30 -12.16 2.84 -4.66
C LYS A 30 -12.02 2.59 -3.16
N VAL A 31 -13.13 2.30 -2.47
CA VAL A 31 -13.11 1.98 -1.04
C VAL A 31 -12.29 0.72 -0.77
N LEU A 32 -12.56 -0.34 -1.55
CA LEU A 32 -11.97 -1.66 -1.32
C LEU A 32 -10.56 -1.82 -1.87
N LEU A 33 -10.23 -1.19 -2.99
CA LEU A 33 -8.96 -1.37 -3.72
C LEU A 33 -8.06 -0.13 -3.67
N GLY A 34 -8.58 1.01 -3.22
CA GLY A 34 -7.86 2.27 -3.18
C GLY A 34 -8.28 3.25 -4.28
N ASP A 35 -8.00 4.53 -4.05
CA ASP A 35 -8.28 5.58 -5.02
C ASP A 35 -6.98 5.97 -5.73
N ALA A 36 -6.85 5.63 -7.01
CA ALA A 36 -5.67 5.90 -7.81
C ALA A 36 -5.30 7.39 -7.84
N SER A 37 -6.29 8.30 -7.75
CA SER A 37 -6.03 9.75 -7.74
C SER A 37 -5.40 10.27 -6.45
N LYS A 38 -5.34 9.44 -5.40
CA LYS A 38 -4.71 9.77 -4.11
C LYS A 38 -3.34 9.12 -3.95
N LEU A 39 -2.86 8.44 -4.98
CA LEU A 39 -1.60 7.69 -4.96
C LEU A 39 -0.61 8.31 -5.97
N PRO A 40 0.69 7.99 -5.84
CA PRO A 40 1.68 8.40 -6.82
C PRO A 40 1.32 7.92 -8.23
N ALA A 41 1.69 8.69 -9.25
CA ALA A 41 1.33 8.39 -10.64
C ALA A 41 1.76 6.97 -11.09
N LYS A 42 2.92 6.48 -10.60
CA LYS A 42 3.41 5.12 -10.87
C LYS A 42 2.44 4.01 -10.39
N ALA A 43 1.60 4.28 -9.38
CA ALA A 43 0.64 3.32 -8.83
C ALA A 43 -0.65 3.20 -9.66
N LEU A 44 -0.94 4.19 -10.52
CA LEU A 44 -2.22 4.35 -11.20
C LEU A 44 -2.60 3.12 -12.04
N ASN A 45 -1.64 2.57 -12.78
CA ASN A 45 -1.88 1.41 -13.64
C ASN A 45 -2.24 0.16 -12.85
N TYR A 46 -1.61 -0.08 -11.69
CA TYR A 46 -1.89 -1.24 -10.85
C TYR A 46 -3.30 -1.17 -10.25
N VAL A 47 -3.70 0.00 -9.75
CA VAL A 47 -5.03 0.20 -9.16
C VAL A 47 -6.12 0.12 -10.23
N ASN A 48 -5.94 0.78 -11.37
CA ASN A 48 -6.93 0.74 -12.45
C ASN A 48 -7.10 -0.66 -13.04
N ARG A 49 -6.00 -1.41 -13.21
CA ARG A 49 -6.07 -2.82 -13.66
C ARG A 49 -6.90 -3.69 -12.70
N ALA A 50 -6.75 -3.49 -11.39
CA ALA A 50 -7.56 -4.20 -10.39
C ALA A 50 -9.04 -3.78 -10.46
N HIS A 51 -9.31 -2.48 -10.63
CA HIS A 51 -10.67 -1.96 -10.81
C HIS A 51 -11.36 -2.55 -12.05
N ASP A 52 -10.66 -2.57 -13.17
CA ASP A 52 -11.18 -3.05 -14.44
C ASP A 52 -11.38 -4.57 -14.43
N SER A 53 -10.46 -5.32 -13.84
CA SER A 53 -10.58 -6.77 -13.67
C SER A 53 -11.81 -7.14 -12.83
N ILE A 54 -12.02 -6.47 -11.70
CA ILE A 54 -13.19 -6.72 -10.85
C ILE A 54 -14.48 -6.33 -11.57
N LYS A 55 -14.51 -5.16 -12.24
CA LYS A 55 -15.67 -4.72 -13.03
C LYS A 55 -16.03 -5.77 -14.10
N TYR A 56 -15.04 -6.22 -14.86
CA TYR A 56 -15.19 -7.26 -15.87
C TYR A 56 -15.75 -8.56 -15.27
N GLY A 57 -15.19 -9.01 -14.15
CA GLY A 57 -15.66 -10.22 -13.48
C GLY A 57 -17.11 -10.14 -13.01
N ILE A 58 -17.50 -9.01 -12.41
CA ILE A 58 -18.87 -8.74 -11.98
C ILE A 58 -19.84 -8.80 -13.17
N GLU A 59 -19.50 -8.14 -14.28
CA GLU A 59 -20.33 -8.12 -15.50
C GLU A 59 -20.46 -9.53 -16.10
N LYS A 60 -19.37 -10.32 -16.14
CA LYS A 60 -19.39 -11.69 -16.66
C LYS A 60 -20.20 -12.64 -15.79
N VAL A 61 -20.06 -12.57 -14.47
CA VAL A 61 -20.84 -13.43 -13.56
C VAL A 61 -22.32 -13.05 -13.58
N ALA A 62 -22.64 -11.76 -13.65
CA ALA A 62 -24.03 -11.31 -13.79
C ALA A 62 -24.66 -11.80 -15.11
N ALA A 63 -23.91 -11.80 -16.21
CA ALA A 63 -24.38 -12.36 -17.49
C ALA A 63 -24.64 -13.88 -17.39
N LEU A 64 -23.80 -14.63 -16.66
CA LEU A 64 -24.02 -16.06 -16.44
C LEU A 64 -25.30 -16.36 -15.65
N HIS A 65 -25.69 -15.49 -14.72
CA HIS A 65 -26.94 -15.64 -13.98
C HIS A 65 -28.15 -15.68 -14.93
N GLN A 66 -28.13 -14.84 -15.97
CA GLN A 66 -29.18 -14.72 -16.99
C GLN A 66 -29.08 -15.74 -18.13
N ASP A 67 -28.01 -16.55 -18.18
CA ASP A 67 -27.79 -17.52 -19.26
C ASP A 67 -28.68 -18.75 -19.08
N GLU A 68 -29.82 -18.80 -19.77
CA GLU A 68 -30.76 -19.92 -19.74
C GLU A 68 -30.23 -21.18 -20.43
N THR A 69 -29.17 -21.07 -21.23
CA THR A 69 -28.59 -22.21 -21.97
C THR A 69 -27.68 -23.08 -21.12
N ARG A 70 -27.34 -22.63 -19.90
CA ARG A 70 -26.45 -23.34 -18.97
C ARG A 70 -27.19 -23.88 -17.76
N THR A 71 -26.80 -25.07 -17.33
CA THR A 71 -27.21 -25.61 -16.03
C THR A 71 -26.58 -24.82 -14.88
N GLU A 72 -27.23 -24.84 -13.72
CA GLU A 72 -26.76 -24.11 -12.53
C GLU A 72 -25.34 -24.52 -12.10
N VAL A 73 -25.05 -25.83 -12.14
CA VAL A 73 -23.70 -26.37 -11.88
C VAL A 73 -22.68 -25.81 -12.88
N SER A 74 -23.03 -25.79 -14.18
CA SER A 74 -22.16 -25.25 -15.22
C SER A 74 -21.87 -23.76 -15.02
N LYS A 75 -22.87 -22.96 -14.62
CA LYS A 75 -22.70 -21.54 -14.30
C LYS A 75 -21.68 -21.33 -13.19
N HIS A 76 -21.75 -22.12 -12.12
CA HIS A 76 -20.80 -22.02 -11.01
C HIS A 76 -19.37 -22.46 -11.36
N VAL A 77 -19.19 -23.48 -12.22
CA VAL A 77 -17.85 -23.86 -12.72
C VAL A 77 -17.23 -22.73 -13.54
N VAL A 78 -17.99 -22.09 -14.42
CA VAL A 78 -17.47 -20.97 -15.22
C VAL A 78 -17.19 -19.76 -14.32
N ALA A 79 -18.07 -19.47 -13.36
CA ALA A 79 -17.87 -18.38 -12.41
C ALA A 79 -16.66 -18.60 -11.49
N GLN A 80 -16.35 -19.84 -11.13
CA GLN A 80 -15.11 -20.19 -10.43
C GLN A 80 -13.88 -19.81 -11.28
N LYS A 81 -13.86 -20.17 -12.57
CA LYS A 81 -12.77 -19.78 -13.48
C LYS A 81 -12.61 -18.26 -13.59
N ILE A 82 -13.72 -17.54 -13.76
CA ILE A 82 -13.72 -16.07 -13.77
C ILE A 82 -13.18 -15.51 -12.45
N ALA A 83 -13.57 -16.08 -11.31
CA ALA A 83 -13.09 -15.65 -10.01
C ALA A 83 -11.57 -15.83 -9.87
N HIS A 84 -11.03 -16.97 -10.33
CA HIS A 84 -9.57 -17.20 -10.35
C HIS A 84 -8.84 -16.24 -11.28
N ASP A 85 -9.38 -15.97 -12.47
CA ASP A 85 -8.77 -15.02 -13.41
C ASP A 85 -8.74 -13.60 -12.83
N VAL A 86 -9.85 -13.17 -12.21
CA VAL A 86 -9.92 -11.86 -11.53
C VAL A 86 -8.97 -11.81 -10.35
N ALA A 87 -8.99 -12.82 -9.48
CA ALA A 87 -8.09 -12.91 -8.32
C ALA A 87 -6.64 -12.80 -8.75
N ARG A 88 -6.21 -13.54 -9.77
CA ARG A 88 -4.85 -13.50 -10.31
C ARG A 88 -4.46 -12.11 -10.81
N GLU A 89 -5.35 -11.39 -11.48
CA GLU A 89 -5.06 -10.03 -11.93
C GLU A 89 -4.98 -9.04 -10.76
N VAL A 90 -5.82 -9.20 -9.73
CA VAL A 90 -5.75 -8.41 -8.50
C VAL A 90 -4.46 -8.72 -7.73
N GLU A 91 -4.03 -9.97 -7.65
CA GLU A 91 -2.74 -10.39 -7.06
C GLU A 91 -1.55 -9.75 -7.79
N LYS A 92 -1.55 -9.75 -9.12
CA LYS A 92 -0.51 -9.06 -9.91
C LYS A 92 -0.47 -7.57 -9.61
N SER A 93 -1.63 -6.92 -9.50
CA SER A 93 -1.71 -5.51 -9.11
C SER A 93 -1.18 -5.28 -7.69
N GLN A 94 -1.48 -6.16 -6.74
CA GLN A 94 -0.93 -6.10 -5.39
C GLN A 94 0.59 -6.22 -5.40
N ALA A 95 1.14 -7.21 -6.11
CA ALA A 95 2.58 -7.41 -6.22
C ALA A 95 3.28 -6.20 -6.85
N GLY A 96 2.67 -5.59 -7.87
CA GLY A 96 3.18 -4.35 -8.47
C GLY A 96 3.18 -3.17 -7.50
N LEU A 97 2.16 -3.04 -6.65
CA LEU A 97 2.15 -2.01 -5.60
C LEU A 97 3.21 -2.28 -4.52
N LEU A 98 3.41 -3.53 -4.10
CA LEU A 98 4.44 -3.87 -3.13
C LEU A 98 5.84 -3.61 -3.68
N ALA A 99 6.11 -3.96 -4.94
CA ALA A 99 7.37 -3.62 -5.60
C ALA A 99 7.60 -2.10 -5.67
N LEU A 100 6.54 -1.33 -5.93
CA LEU A 100 6.60 0.13 -5.94
C LEU A 100 6.79 0.74 -4.55
N GLN A 101 6.21 0.13 -3.51
CA GLN A 101 6.47 0.49 -2.11
C GLN A 101 7.97 0.35 -1.81
N ASP A 102 8.58 -0.77 -2.19
CA ASP A 102 10.00 -1.02 -1.98
C ASP A 102 10.88 -0.06 -2.80
N GLU A 103 10.48 0.24 -4.05
CA GLU A 103 11.16 1.24 -4.90
C GLU A 103 11.21 2.61 -4.21
N PHE A 104 10.06 3.13 -3.78
CA PHE A 104 9.99 4.43 -3.09
C PHE A 104 10.73 4.42 -1.75
N PHE A 105 10.68 3.31 -1.01
CA PHE A 105 11.40 3.20 0.25
C PHE A 105 12.92 3.29 0.02
N ASN A 106 13.43 2.47 -0.90
CA ASN A 106 14.86 2.43 -1.21
C ASN A 106 15.36 3.75 -1.81
N GLU A 107 14.58 4.37 -2.70
CA GLU A 107 14.88 5.71 -3.23
C GLU A 107 14.91 6.76 -2.12
N GLY A 108 13.93 6.74 -1.21
CA GLY A 108 13.89 7.64 -0.06
C GLY A 108 15.09 7.49 0.87
N VAL A 109 15.44 6.25 1.25
CA VAL A 109 16.62 5.96 2.07
C VAL A 109 17.90 6.44 1.38
N LYS A 110 18.07 6.14 0.09
CA LYS A 110 19.23 6.58 -0.69
C LYS A 110 19.38 8.10 -0.68
N LEU A 111 18.30 8.83 -0.96
CA LEU A 111 18.31 10.30 -0.97
C LEU A 111 18.63 10.88 0.41
N ILE A 112 18.14 10.25 1.48
CA ILE A 112 18.42 10.66 2.85
C ILE A 112 19.90 10.41 3.18
N ASP A 113 20.45 9.23 2.88
CA ASP A 113 21.83 8.91 3.16
C ASP A 113 22.80 9.82 2.37
N GLU A 114 22.49 10.12 1.11
CA GLU A 114 23.25 11.09 0.30
C GLU A 114 23.19 12.50 0.91
N ALA A 115 22.01 12.97 1.32
CA ALA A 115 21.85 14.31 1.90
C ALA A 115 22.54 14.48 3.26
N PHE A 116 22.60 13.42 4.07
CA PHE A 116 23.20 13.43 5.41
C PHE A 116 24.62 12.83 5.41
N THR A 117 25.27 12.72 4.26
CA THR A 117 26.66 12.23 4.17
C THR A 117 27.62 13.19 4.88
N LEU A 118 28.49 12.62 5.72
CA LEU A 118 29.51 13.36 6.47
C LEU A 118 30.78 13.57 5.64
N ASN A 119 31.36 14.77 5.71
CA ASN A 119 32.65 15.04 5.08
C ASN A 119 33.80 14.43 5.90
N GLU A 120 34.42 13.38 5.38
CA GLU A 120 35.50 12.66 6.06
C GLU A 120 36.67 13.54 6.50
N LYS A 121 36.94 14.67 5.83
CA LYS A 121 38.02 15.61 6.20
C LYS A 121 37.71 16.43 7.45
N ARG A 122 36.47 16.40 7.94
CA ARG A 122 35.98 17.22 9.08
C ARG A 122 35.69 16.38 10.32
N THR A 123 36.30 15.19 10.46
CA THR A 123 36.03 14.27 11.58
C THR A 123 36.18 14.91 12.96
N ALA A 124 37.17 15.79 13.16
CA ALA A 124 37.35 16.51 14.42
C ALA A 124 36.15 17.41 14.75
N ILE A 125 35.67 18.17 13.77
CA ILE A 125 34.49 19.03 13.90
C ILE A 125 33.24 18.17 14.19
N HIS A 126 33.09 17.03 13.51
CA HIS A 126 31.97 16.12 13.78
C HIS A 126 32.00 15.57 15.22
N ALA A 127 33.19 15.30 15.76
CA ALA A 127 33.34 14.87 17.15
C ALA A 127 32.96 15.99 18.13
N ASP A 128 33.34 17.24 17.85
CA ASP A 128 32.98 18.41 18.65
C ASP A 128 31.47 18.66 18.62
N ILE A 129 30.84 18.61 17.43
CA ILE A 129 29.38 18.72 17.27
C ILE A 129 28.67 17.63 18.09
N ARG A 130 29.10 16.37 17.96
CA ARG A 130 28.52 15.25 18.72
C ARG A 130 28.67 15.45 20.23
N GLY A 131 29.84 15.90 20.68
CA GLY A 131 30.11 16.22 22.08
C GLY A 131 29.18 17.32 22.59
N TYR A 132 29.00 18.38 21.81
CA TYR A 132 28.12 19.49 22.18
C TYR A 132 26.64 19.08 22.22
N ILE A 133 26.16 18.29 21.25
CA ILE A 133 24.80 17.74 21.29
C ILE A 133 24.59 16.87 22.54
N ARG A 134 25.58 16.04 22.90
CA ARG A 134 25.53 15.21 24.12
C ARG A 134 25.52 16.07 25.38
N GLU A 135 26.27 17.17 25.42
CA GLU A 135 26.22 18.07 26.56
C GLU A 135 24.83 18.72 26.68
N LEU A 136 24.30 19.22 25.57
CA LEU A 136 22.96 19.83 25.52
C LEU A 136 21.88 18.86 25.97
N SER A 137 21.94 17.56 25.65
CA SER A 137 20.90 16.59 26.01
C SER A 137 20.70 16.43 27.53
N THR A 138 21.64 16.90 28.35
CA THR A 138 21.55 16.89 29.83
C THR A 138 21.00 18.19 30.43
N LYS A 139 20.74 19.22 29.60
CA LYS A 139 20.27 20.54 30.04
C LYS A 139 18.75 20.66 29.94
N GLU A 140 18.16 21.52 30.78
CA GLU A 140 16.71 21.74 30.85
C GLU A 140 16.11 22.23 29.51
N ASP A 141 16.80 23.12 28.79
CA ASP A 141 16.41 23.63 27.46
C ASP A 141 17.12 22.91 26.30
N GLY A 142 17.82 21.82 26.62
CA GLY A 142 18.73 21.11 25.73
C GLY A 142 18.10 20.63 24.43
N LEU A 143 16.97 19.95 24.52
CA LEU A 143 16.27 19.37 23.36
C LEU A 143 15.78 20.43 22.38
N ALA A 144 15.36 21.60 22.87
CA ALA A 144 14.93 22.70 22.03
C ALA A 144 16.13 23.28 21.25
N ARG A 145 17.27 23.47 21.94
CA ARG A 145 18.52 23.93 21.31
C ARG A 145 19.06 22.94 20.27
N ILE A 146 19.02 21.64 20.57
CA ILE A 146 19.43 20.60 19.62
C ILE A 146 18.62 20.70 18.32
N ARG A 147 17.29 20.79 18.44
CA ARG A 147 16.40 20.96 17.28
C ARG A 147 16.66 22.25 16.52
N GLU A 148 16.93 23.35 17.22
CA GLU A 148 17.24 24.64 16.60
C GLU A 148 18.53 24.58 15.78
N ILE A 149 19.62 24.08 16.39
CA ILE A 149 20.94 23.99 15.77
C ILE A 149 20.90 23.06 14.56
N ALA A 150 20.49 21.81 14.77
CA ALA A 150 20.42 20.83 13.69
C ALA A 150 19.38 21.24 12.63
N GLY A 151 18.34 21.98 13.02
CA GLY A 151 17.38 22.54 12.07
C GLY A 151 17.97 23.64 11.18
N LYS A 152 19.03 24.34 11.59
CA LYS A 152 19.65 25.43 10.82
C LYS A 152 20.90 24.98 10.07
N ASP A 153 21.62 24.00 10.61
CA ASP A 153 22.90 23.53 10.09
C ASP A 153 22.81 22.07 9.64
N LEU A 154 23.04 21.85 8.34
CA LEU A 154 23.02 20.52 7.73
C LEU A 154 24.14 19.64 8.27
N GLU A 155 25.32 20.17 8.60
CA GLU A 155 26.42 19.36 9.13
C GLU A 155 26.07 18.86 10.53
N ALA A 156 25.45 19.71 11.37
CA ALA A 156 24.95 19.29 12.67
C ALA A 156 23.81 18.25 12.55
N ALA A 157 22.92 18.42 11.57
CA ALA A 157 21.88 17.45 11.27
C ALA A 157 22.47 16.09 10.81
N ALA A 158 23.47 16.11 9.93
CA ALA A 158 24.21 14.95 9.46
C ALA A 158 24.93 14.23 10.61
N VAL A 159 25.58 14.96 11.51
CA VAL A 159 26.21 14.35 12.69
C VAL A 159 25.17 13.69 13.59
N LEU A 160 24.02 14.34 13.83
CA LEU A 160 22.94 13.76 14.61
C LEU A 160 22.41 12.48 13.96
N TYR A 161 22.05 12.52 12.68
CA TYR A 161 21.49 11.38 11.94
C TYR A 161 22.44 10.17 11.88
N ASN A 162 23.74 10.40 11.73
CA ASN A 162 24.73 9.32 11.65
C ASN A 162 25.23 8.83 13.02
N THR A 163 24.76 9.42 14.13
CA THR A 163 25.20 9.04 15.48
C THR A 163 24.10 8.27 16.21
N PRO A 164 24.36 7.03 16.67
CA PRO A 164 23.43 6.29 17.51
C PRO A 164 22.94 7.08 18.72
N HIS A 165 21.65 6.98 19.04
CA HIS A 165 21.00 7.78 20.09
C HIS A 165 21.72 7.72 21.46
N TYR A 166 22.25 6.56 21.84
CA TYR A 166 22.98 6.37 23.10
C TYR A 166 24.29 7.15 23.16
N LEU A 167 24.93 7.43 22.01
CA LEU A 167 26.10 8.30 21.92
C LEU A 167 25.74 9.78 21.99
N LEU A 168 24.47 10.15 21.86
CA LEU A 168 23.98 11.52 22.03
C LEU A 168 23.35 11.74 23.42
N GLY A 169 23.23 10.68 24.23
CA GLY A 169 22.50 10.75 25.50
C GLY A 169 20.99 10.97 25.31
N LEU A 170 20.45 10.61 24.15
CA LEU A 170 19.03 10.77 23.82
C LEU A 170 18.30 9.44 24.00
N ALA A 171 17.08 9.52 24.53
CA ALA A 171 16.14 8.41 24.45
C ALA A 171 15.81 8.10 22.98
N GLU A 172 15.60 6.83 22.65
CA GLU A 172 15.38 6.36 21.27
C GLU A 172 14.22 7.08 20.58
N ASP A 173 13.06 7.19 21.26
CA ASP A 173 11.89 7.89 20.72
C ASP A 173 12.16 9.39 20.45
N THR A 174 12.93 10.03 21.34
CA THR A 174 13.29 11.45 21.18
C THR A 174 14.23 11.64 20.00
N TYR A 175 15.23 10.76 19.87
CA TYR A 175 16.12 10.72 18.74
C TYR A 175 15.36 10.52 17.43
N GLY A 176 14.48 9.51 17.37
CA GLY A 176 13.66 9.22 16.19
C GLY A 176 12.78 10.40 15.79
N SER A 177 12.16 11.08 16.76
CA SER A 177 11.38 12.31 16.50
C SER A 177 12.25 13.41 15.90
N ILE A 178 13.41 13.70 16.48
CA ILE A 178 14.31 14.76 15.98
C ILE A 178 14.82 14.41 14.58
N SER A 179 15.32 13.20 14.37
CA SER A 179 15.82 12.74 13.07
C SER A 179 14.73 12.82 12.00
N GLY A 180 13.49 12.42 12.32
CA GLY A 180 12.36 12.55 11.40
C GLY A 180 12.05 14.00 11.01
N ASP A 181 12.12 14.93 11.96
CA ASP A 181 11.92 16.36 11.68
C ASP A 181 13.05 16.95 10.83
N LEU A 182 14.29 16.54 11.09
CA LEU A 182 15.47 16.96 10.32
C LEU A 182 15.44 16.44 8.89
N ILE A 183 15.06 15.18 8.69
CA ILE A 183 14.88 14.58 7.35
C ILE A 183 13.86 15.39 6.56
N LYS A 184 12.68 15.68 7.14
CA LYS A 184 11.64 16.49 6.47
C LYS A 184 12.14 17.89 6.09
N LYS A 185 13.01 18.47 6.92
CA LYS A 185 13.51 19.83 6.71
C LYS A 185 14.61 19.90 5.64
N HIS A 186 15.59 19.01 5.74
CA HIS A 186 16.82 19.08 4.94
C HIS A 186 16.81 18.16 3.71
N CYS A 187 15.99 17.11 3.73
CA CYS A 187 15.79 16.21 2.59
C CYS A 187 14.29 15.95 2.36
N PRO A 188 13.51 17.00 1.99
CA PRO A 188 12.07 16.88 1.79
C PRO A 188 11.71 15.89 0.67
N GLU A 189 12.58 15.72 -0.33
CA GLU A 189 12.40 14.75 -1.41
C GLU A 189 12.47 13.31 -0.90
N GLY A 190 13.53 12.95 -0.16
CA GLY A 190 13.65 11.63 0.47
C GLY A 190 12.52 11.36 1.45
N ALA A 191 12.13 12.35 2.26
CA ALA A 191 10.95 12.26 3.12
C ALA A 191 9.66 11.99 2.33
N GLY A 192 9.52 12.65 1.17
CA GLY A 192 8.42 12.47 0.22
C GLY A 192 8.35 11.04 -0.32
N CYS A 193 9.49 10.46 -0.72
CA CYS A 193 9.55 9.07 -1.18
C CYS A 193 9.13 8.09 -0.07
N ILE A 194 9.60 8.27 1.17
CA ILE A 194 9.17 7.43 2.31
C ILE A 194 7.65 7.57 2.54
N ALA A 195 7.09 8.78 2.48
CA ALA A 195 5.65 8.99 2.62
C ALA A 195 4.86 8.28 1.51
N GLN A 196 5.32 8.38 0.26
CA GLN A 196 4.72 7.69 -0.88
C GLN A 196 4.78 6.17 -0.74
N SER A 197 5.90 5.62 -0.27
CA SER A 197 6.05 4.20 0.05
C SER A 197 4.97 3.73 1.04
N ILE A 198 4.78 4.48 2.14
CA ILE A 198 3.76 4.16 3.16
C ILE A 198 2.34 4.17 2.56
N ASP A 199 2.00 5.17 1.74
CA ASP A 199 0.67 5.28 1.14
C ASP A 199 0.38 4.16 0.13
N VAL A 200 1.39 3.79 -0.67
CA VAL A 200 1.31 2.65 -1.59
C VAL A 200 1.15 1.34 -0.81
N GLY A 201 1.91 1.13 0.27
CA GLY A 201 1.79 -0.06 1.11
C GLY A 201 0.43 -0.21 1.78
N LYS A 202 -0.14 0.90 2.27
CA LYS A 202 -1.52 0.94 2.81
C LYS A 202 -2.56 0.57 1.75
N ALA A 203 -2.36 0.99 0.49
CA ALA A 203 -3.26 0.59 -0.60
C ALA A 203 -3.13 -0.91 -0.91
N ALA A 204 -1.90 -1.43 -1.03
CA ALA A 204 -1.63 -2.84 -1.30
C ALA A 204 -2.21 -3.77 -0.22
N ALA A 205 -2.15 -3.36 1.06
CA ALA A 205 -2.67 -4.14 2.19
C ALA A 205 -4.18 -4.46 2.12
N LYS A 206 -4.94 -3.75 1.28
CA LYS A 206 -6.38 -4.01 1.10
C LYS A 206 -6.67 -5.20 0.17
N TYR A 207 -5.73 -5.54 -0.71
CA TYR A 207 -5.94 -6.49 -1.81
C TYR A 207 -6.23 -7.92 -1.35
N PRO A 208 -5.57 -8.49 -0.31
CA PRO A 208 -5.88 -9.85 0.17
C PRO A 208 -7.35 -10.03 0.56
N LYS A 209 -7.95 -9.01 1.18
CA LYS A 209 -9.36 -9.02 1.54
C LYS A 209 -10.26 -8.98 0.30
N ALA A 210 -9.88 -8.19 -0.72
CA ALA A 210 -10.61 -8.12 -1.98
C ALA A 210 -10.56 -9.45 -2.75
N ILE A 211 -9.38 -10.08 -2.85
CA ILE A 211 -9.17 -11.40 -3.48
C ILE A 211 -10.05 -12.45 -2.80
N SER A 212 -10.01 -12.50 -1.46
CA SER A 212 -10.86 -13.42 -0.69
C SER A 212 -12.35 -13.17 -0.93
N ALA A 213 -12.77 -11.91 -1.06
CA ALA A 213 -14.16 -11.55 -1.31
C ALA A 213 -14.61 -11.96 -2.73
N VAL A 214 -13.74 -11.88 -3.74
CA VAL A 214 -14.02 -12.38 -5.10
C VAL A 214 -14.35 -13.87 -5.05
N HIS A 215 -13.50 -14.68 -4.43
CA HIS A 215 -13.74 -16.13 -4.34
C HIS A 215 -15.02 -16.50 -3.60
N ARG A 216 -15.34 -15.78 -2.51
CA ARG A 216 -16.58 -16.04 -1.76
C ARG A 216 -17.85 -15.58 -2.49
N SER A 217 -17.76 -14.55 -3.32
CA SER A 217 -18.94 -13.88 -3.88
C SER A 217 -19.31 -14.36 -5.29
N PHE A 218 -18.34 -14.80 -6.09
CA PHE A 218 -18.57 -15.09 -7.51
C PHE A 218 -19.29 -16.42 -7.76
N TYR A 219 -19.07 -17.41 -6.90
CA TYR A 219 -19.60 -18.76 -7.09
C TYR A 219 -19.87 -19.45 -5.75
N ASN A 220 -20.62 -20.56 -5.80
CA ASN A 220 -20.76 -21.49 -4.68
C ASN A 220 -19.77 -22.65 -4.90
N SER A 221 -18.83 -22.85 -3.98
CA SER A 221 -17.76 -23.85 -4.12
C SER A 221 -18.32 -25.27 -4.25
N ALA A 222 -19.28 -25.65 -3.41
CA ALA A 222 -19.89 -26.98 -3.46
C ALA A 222 -20.59 -27.28 -4.80
N LEU A 223 -21.14 -26.26 -5.48
CA LEU A 223 -21.71 -26.43 -6.81
C LEU A 223 -20.65 -26.46 -7.91
N ALA A 224 -19.59 -25.67 -7.80
CA ALA A 224 -18.47 -25.71 -8.74
C ALA A 224 -17.74 -27.07 -8.68
N ASP A 225 -17.48 -27.58 -7.48
CA ASP A 225 -16.76 -28.85 -7.27
C ASP A 225 -17.53 -30.06 -7.81
N LYS A 226 -18.88 -30.05 -7.70
CA LYS A 226 -19.75 -31.06 -8.33
C LYS A 226 -19.65 -31.09 -9.85
N GLY A 227 -19.31 -29.97 -10.48
CA GLY A 227 -19.09 -29.91 -11.92
C GLY A 227 -17.73 -30.49 -12.32
N ASN A 228 -16.71 -30.32 -11.47
CA ASN A 228 -15.37 -30.87 -11.68
C ASN A 228 -15.33 -32.39 -11.44
N SER A 229 -16.19 -32.93 -10.57
CA SER A 229 -16.29 -34.38 -10.31
C SER A 229 -17.03 -35.17 -11.40
N ARG A 230 -17.57 -34.51 -12.43
CA ARG A 230 -18.28 -35.17 -13.56
C ARG A 230 -17.37 -35.49 -14.75
N VAL A 231 -16.07 -35.22 -14.66
CA VAL A 231 -15.09 -35.64 -15.66
C VAL A 231 -14.43 -36.92 -15.19
N GLU A 232 -15.12 -38.05 -15.41
CA GLU A 232 -14.61 -39.39 -15.72
C GLU A 232 -15.84 -40.29 -15.95
N HIS A 233 -16.28 -40.39 -17.21
CA HIS A 233 -16.95 -41.56 -17.82
C HIS A 233 -17.06 -41.34 -19.34
#